data_AF-A0A9D1NDM1-F1
#
_entry.id   AF-A0A9D1NDM1-F1
#
_cell.length_a   1.000
_cell.length_b   1.000
_cell.length_c   1.000
_cell.angle_alpha   90.00
_cell.angle_beta   90.00
_cell.angle_gamma   90.00
#
_symmetry.space_group_name_H-M   'P 1'
#
loop_
_entity.id
_entity.type
_entity.pdbx_description
1 polymer ?
#
loop_
_entity_poly.entity_id
_entity_poly.type
_entity_poly.pdbx_seq_one_letter_code
_entity_poly.pdbx_strand_id
1 'polypeptide(L)'
;MLDIRSKEVLKLIASYSNEGSYQVIELEEIISSLPPKYKMDKEIIMQILKHLSSADYISIKYKDDNVICVCPLPFGRQYIEAEEERKKNAKKMKNYAKGAFISAIISALIGAFLGTLIYNIIF
;
A
#
# COMPACT_ATOMS: atom_id res chain seq x y z
N MET A 1 -3.78 -2.76 14.76
CA MET A 1 -2.95 -2.21 13.66
C MET A 1 -2.23 -3.39 13.01
N LEU A 2 -2.38 -3.61 11.70
CA LEU A 2 -1.64 -4.71 11.06
C LEU A 2 -0.15 -4.37 11.00
N ASP A 3 0.67 -5.36 11.34
CA ASP A 3 2.11 -5.32 11.08
C ASP A 3 2.39 -5.49 9.58
N ILE A 4 3.64 -5.26 9.16
CA ILE A 4 4.00 -5.28 7.75
C ILE A 4 3.76 -6.67 7.15
N ARG A 5 4.02 -7.76 7.89
CA ARG A 5 3.86 -9.12 7.37
C ARG A 5 2.39 -9.49 7.18
N SER A 6 1.53 -9.19 8.14
CA SER A 6 0.08 -9.42 8.02
C SER A 6 -0.52 -8.65 6.85
N LYS A 7 -0.01 -7.44 6.57
CA LYS A 7 -0.46 -6.65 5.41
C LYS A 7 -0.13 -7.33 4.10
N GLU A 8 1.07 -7.84 3.94
CA GLU A 8 1.48 -8.50 2.70
C GLU A 8 0.69 -9.80 2.49
N VAL A 9 0.44 -10.58 3.54
CA VAL A 9 -0.44 -11.75 3.47
C VAL A 9 -1.87 -11.36 3.08
N LEU A 10 -2.43 -10.30 3.70
CA LEU A 10 -3.77 -9.81 3.37
C LEU A 10 -3.88 -9.36 1.91
N LYS A 11 -2.88 -8.62 1.39
CA LYS A 11 -2.84 -8.21 -0.02
C LYS A 11 -2.77 -9.41 -0.95
N LEU A 12 -1.96 -10.40 -0.62
CA LEU A 12 -1.83 -11.60 -1.43
C LEU A 12 -3.17 -12.35 -1.50
N ILE A 13 -3.81 -12.60 -0.36
CA ILE A 13 -5.15 -13.23 -0.31
C ILE A 13 -6.18 -12.42 -1.10
N ALA A 14 -6.15 -11.10 -0.99
CA ALA A 14 -7.04 -10.22 -1.72
C ALA A 14 -6.80 -10.23 -3.24
N SER A 15 -5.57 -10.49 -3.68
CA SER A 15 -5.21 -10.59 -5.09
C SER A 15 -5.69 -11.90 -5.74
N TYR A 16 -5.80 -12.96 -4.95
CA TYR A 16 -6.31 -14.24 -5.42
C TYR A 16 -7.84 -14.20 -5.58
N SER A 17 -8.56 -13.69 -4.57
CA SER A 17 -10.03 -13.70 -4.56
C SER A 17 -10.66 -12.59 -5.42
N ASN A 18 -11.45 -13.00 -6.41
CA ASN A 18 -12.39 -12.11 -7.11
C ASN A 18 -13.66 -11.90 -6.27
N GLU A 19 -13.97 -10.65 -5.94
CA GLU A 19 -15.27 -10.16 -5.44
C GLU A 19 -16.00 -11.07 -4.43
N GLY A 20 -15.36 -11.35 -3.29
CA GLY A 20 -16.03 -12.03 -2.18
C GLY A 20 -16.25 -13.53 -2.37
N SER A 21 -15.68 -14.13 -3.42
CA SER A 21 -15.63 -15.58 -3.56
C SER A 21 -14.60 -16.19 -2.62
N TYR A 22 -14.95 -17.35 -2.06
CA TYR A 22 -14.01 -18.18 -1.33
C TYR A 22 -13.07 -18.85 -2.31
N GLN A 23 -11.77 -18.75 -2.05
CA GLN A 23 -10.75 -19.44 -2.81
C GLN A 23 -9.97 -20.41 -1.94
N VAL A 24 -9.60 -21.52 -2.57
CA VAL A 24 -8.78 -22.56 -1.98
C VAL A 24 -7.35 -22.28 -2.40
N ILE A 25 -6.47 -22.07 -1.43
CA ILE A 25 -5.08 -21.66 -1.64
C ILE A 25 -4.18 -22.61 -0.85
N GLU A 26 -3.07 -23.03 -1.45
CA GLU A 26 -2.05 -23.82 -0.76
C GLU A 26 -1.16 -22.91 0.10
N LEU A 27 -0.78 -23.37 1.29
CA LEU A 27 0.09 -22.61 2.18
C LEU A 27 1.47 -22.38 1.55
N GLU A 28 1.97 -23.35 0.79
CA GLU A 28 3.20 -23.23 0.00
C GLU A 28 3.11 -22.14 -1.07
N GLU A 29 1.94 -21.97 -1.69
CA GLU A 29 1.71 -20.92 -2.68
C GLU A 29 1.77 -19.53 -2.03
N ILE A 30 1.22 -19.39 -0.82
CA ILE A 30 1.34 -18.16 -0.01
C ILE A 30 2.81 -17.87 0.32
N ILE A 31 3.56 -18.89 0.76
CA ILE A 31 4.99 -18.75 1.14
C ILE A 31 5.85 -18.35 -0.07
N SER A 32 5.62 -18.98 -1.21
CA SER A 32 6.40 -18.77 -2.44
C SER A 32 6.10 -17.43 -3.11
N SER A 33 4.86 -16.93 -2.98
CA SER A 33 4.44 -15.67 -3.57
C SER A 33 4.79 -14.44 -2.71
N LEU A 34 5.20 -14.64 -1.46
CA LEU A 34 5.67 -13.57 -0.60
C LEU A 34 7.05 -13.04 -1.06
N PRO A 35 7.28 -11.72 -0.99
CA PRO A 35 8.59 -11.14 -1.30
C PRO A 35 9.69 -11.75 -0.42
N PRO A 36 10.93 -11.91 -0.92
CA PRO A 36 12.02 -12.56 -0.16
C PRO A 36 12.31 -11.86 1.17
N LYS A 37 12.05 -10.55 1.27
CA LYS A 37 12.19 -9.75 2.50
C LYS A 37 11.20 -10.15 3.62
N TYR A 38 10.08 -10.77 3.25
CA TYR A 38 8.99 -11.14 4.16
C TYR A 38 8.66 -12.64 4.07
N LYS A 39 9.64 -13.48 3.70
CA LYS A 39 9.49 -14.93 3.81
C LYS A 39 9.25 -15.33 5.26
N MET A 40 8.34 -16.28 5.43
CA MET A 40 7.85 -16.75 6.73
C MET A 40 7.61 -18.25 6.67
N ASP A 41 7.72 -18.90 7.82
CA ASP A 41 7.38 -20.30 7.97
C ASP A 41 5.86 -20.50 8.05
N LYS A 42 5.41 -21.74 7.80
CA LYS A 42 4.00 -22.14 7.84
C LYS A 42 3.33 -21.72 9.16
N GLU A 43 4.01 -21.91 10.28
CA GLU A 43 3.50 -21.60 11.62
C GLU A 43 3.17 -20.11 11.78
N ILE A 44 4.03 -19.23 11.27
CA ILE A 44 3.85 -17.78 11.34
C ILE A 44 2.68 -17.36 10.46
N ILE A 45 2.57 -17.92 9.25
CA ILE A 45 1.45 -17.65 8.35
C ILE A 45 0.13 -18.07 8.99
N MET A 46 0.09 -19.22 9.67
CA MET A 46 -1.08 -19.69 10.39
C MET A 46 -1.50 -18.75 11.52
N GLN A 47 -0.54 -18.20 12.26
CA GLN A 47 -0.81 -17.18 13.27
C GLN A 47 -1.36 -15.90 12.66
N ILE A 48 -0.78 -15.45 11.54
CA ILE A 48 -1.25 -14.27 10.79
C ILE A 48 -2.67 -14.48 10.28
N LEU A 49 -2.96 -15.62 9.66
CA LEU A 49 -4.29 -15.97 9.16
C LEU A 49 -5.32 -15.98 10.30
N LYS A 50 -4.97 -16.53 11.45
CA LYS A 50 -5.83 -16.49 12.65
C LYS A 50 -6.06 -15.05 13.12
N HIS A 51 -5.03 -14.22 13.15
CA HIS A 51 -5.13 -12.81 13.54
C HIS A 51 -5.98 -12.00 12.56
N LEU A 52 -5.78 -12.18 11.25
CA LEU A 52 -6.57 -11.53 10.20
C LEU A 52 -8.04 -11.95 10.24
N SER A 53 -8.31 -13.23 10.50
CA SER A 53 -9.67 -13.75 10.66
C SER A 53 -10.36 -13.20 11.91
N SER A 54 -9.63 -13.16 13.04
CA SER A 54 -10.15 -12.67 14.33
C SER A 54 -10.46 -11.17 14.33
N ALA A 55 -9.86 -10.42 13.41
CA ALA A 55 -10.07 -8.98 13.27
C ALA A 55 -10.91 -8.62 12.02
N ASP A 56 -11.69 -9.57 11.50
CA ASP A 56 -12.64 -9.40 10.40
C ASP A 56 -12.03 -8.87 9.09
N TYR A 57 -10.73 -9.10 8.87
CA TYR A 57 -10.08 -8.79 7.58
C TYR A 57 -10.35 -9.88 6.54
N ILE A 58 -10.44 -11.14 6.97
CA ILE A 58 -10.70 -12.32 6.13
C ILE A 58 -11.71 -13.24 6.80
N SER A 59 -12.38 -14.07 6.00
CA SER A 59 -13.20 -15.18 6.46
C SER A 59 -12.58 -16.49 6.00
N ILE A 60 -12.37 -17.41 6.95
CA ILE A 60 -11.84 -18.75 6.68
C ILE A 60 -12.99 -19.75 6.83
N LYS A 61 -13.36 -20.44 5.75
CA LYS A 61 -14.43 -21.45 5.76
C LYS A 61 -13.92 -22.84 6.14
N TYR A 62 -12.75 -23.18 5.60
CA TYR A 62 -12.12 -24.48 5.77
C TYR A 62 -10.62 -24.29 5.88
N LYS A 63 -9.98 -25.12 6.69
CA LYS A 63 -8.56 -25.08 6.95
C LYS A 63 -8.07 -26.51 7.17
N ASP A 64 -7.09 -26.89 6.37
CA ASP A 64 -6.33 -28.13 6.46
C ASP A 64 -4.85 -27.82 6.75
N ASP A 65 -4.02 -28.85 6.85
CA ASP A 65 -2.59 -28.72 7.14
C ASP A 65 -1.80 -28.03 6.01
N ASN A 66 -2.24 -28.17 4.76
CA ASN A 66 -1.58 -27.57 3.60
C ASN A 66 -2.47 -26.63 2.78
N VAL A 67 -3.78 -26.64 3.03
CA VAL A 67 -4.76 -25.94 2.17
C VAL A 67 -5.69 -25.09 3.02
N ILE A 68 -5.97 -23.87 2.55
CA ILE A 68 -6.92 -22.97 3.21
C ILE A 68 -7.98 -22.46 2.24
N CYS A 69 -9.24 -22.49 2.68
CA CYS A 69 -10.36 -21.86 1.97
C CYS A 69 -10.67 -20.51 2.62
N VAL A 70 -10.29 -19.43 1.95
CA VAL A 70 -10.33 -18.07 2.48
C VAL A 70 -11.00 -17.09 1.51
N CYS A 71 -11.68 -16.10 2.08
CA CYS A 71 -12.23 -14.96 1.37
C CYS A 71 -11.84 -13.66 2.10
N PRO A 72 -11.30 -12.64 1.42
CA PRO A 72 -11.12 -11.31 2.00
C PRO A 72 -12.49 -10.66 2.25
N LEU A 73 -12.68 -10.11 3.46
CA LEU A 73 -13.91 -9.40 3.82
C LEU A 73 -13.88 -7.96 3.30
N PRO A 74 -15.05 -7.28 3.17
CA PRO A 74 -15.12 -5.90 2.72
C PRO A 74 -14.20 -4.96 3.51
N PHE A 75 -14.12 -5.15 4.82
CA PHE A 75 -13.24 -4.37 5.70
C PHE A 75 -11.76 -4.54 5.33
N GLY A 76 -11.32 -5.76 5.02
CA GLY A 76 -9.95 -6.02 4.59
C GLY A 76 -9.60 -5.44 3.24
N ARG A 77 -10.55 -5.42 2.29
CA ARG A 77 -10.37 -4.76 0.99
C ARG A 77 -10.25 -3.25 1.15
N GLN A 78 -11.17 -2.64 1.89
CA GLN A 78 -11.12 -1.21 2.20
C GLN A 78 -9.81 -0.81 2.89
N TYR A 79 -9.27 -1.66 3.75
CA TYR A 79 -7.98 -1.41 4.39
C TYR A 79 -6.83 -1.32 3.37
N ILE A 80 -6.79 -2.23 2.40
CA ILE A 80 -5.77 -2.24 1.34
C ILE A 80 -5.93 -0.99 0.45
N GLU A 81 -7.15 -0.72 -0.02
CA GLU A 81 -7.47 0.41 -0.88
C GLU A 81 -7.09 1.75 -0.21
N ALA A 82 -7.47 1.93 1.06
CA ALA A 82 -7.11 3.12 1.83
C ALA A 82 -5.60 3.27 2.02
N GLU A 83 -4.84 2.17 2.16
CA GLU A 83 -3.38 2.23 2.24
C GLU A 83 -2.75 2.64 0.91
N GLU A 84 -3.26 2.10 -0.21
CA GLU A 84 -2.81 2.49 -1.55
C GLU A 84 -3.10 3.94 -1.86
N GLU A 85 -4.29 4.42 -1.53
CA GLU A 85 -4.66 5.83 -1.67
C GLU A 85 -3.76 6.74 -0.84
N ARG A 86 -3.49 6.38 0.43
CA ARG A 86 -2.55 7.14 1.28
C ARG A 86 -1.17 7.23 0.64
N LYS A 87 -0.64 6.14 0.08
CA LYS A 87 0.65 6.14 -0.61
C LYS A 87 0.63 6.99 -1.88
N LYS A 88 -0.44 6.91 -2.68
CA LYS A 88 -0.63 7.74 -3.89
C LYS A 88 -0.70 9.23 -3.51
N ASN A 89 -1.46 9.57 -2.48
CA ASN A 89 -1.63 10.94 -2.00
C ASN A 89 -0.33 11.50 -1.42
N ALA A 90 0.42 10.71 -0.63
CA ALA A 90 1.73 11.11 -0.14
C ALA A 90 2.73 11.39 -1.28
N LYS A 91 2.73 10.55 -2.33
CA LYS A 91 3.57 10.76 -3.52
C LYS A 91 3.15 12.00 -4.30
N LYS A 92 1.85 12.22 -4.50
CA LYS A 92 1.31 13.44 -5.12
C LYS A 92 1.74 14.68 -4.33
N MET A 93 1.53 14.69 -3.02
CA MET A 93 1.88 15.82 -2.15
C MET A 93 3.39 16.12 -2.20
N LYS A 94 4.24 15.10 -2.19
CA LYS A 94 5.69 15.27 -2.37
C LYS A 94 6.06 15.89 -3.71
N ASN A 95 5.37 15.50 -4.79
CA ASN A 95 5.60 16.07 -6.12
C ASN A 95 5.12 17.52 -6.21
N TYR A 96 3.95 17.84 -5.63
CA TYR A 96 3.47 19.23 -5.54
C TYR A 96 4.43 20.11 -4.74
N ALA A 97 4.93 19.65 -3.60
CA ALA A 97 5.89 20.39 -2.79
C ALA A 97 7.19 20.68 -3.55
N LYS A 98 7.70 19.70 -4.31
CA LYS A 98 8.86 19.91 -5.20
C LYS A 98 8.57 20.94 -6.30
N GLY A 99 7.41 20.85 -6.93
CA GLY A 99 6.98 21.81 -7.95
C GLY A 99 6.90 23.23 -7.40
N ALA A 100 6.29 23.41 -6.23
CA ALA A 100 6.16 24.69 -5.55
C ALA A 100 7.54 25.31 -5.20
N PHE A 101 8.49 24.48 -4.74
CA PHE A 101 9.84 24.94 -4.44
C PHE A 101 10.59 25.42 -5.69
N ILE A 102 10.49 24.68 -6.79
CA ILE A 102 11.11 25.06 -8.07
C ILE A 102 10.45 26.34 -8.61
N SER A 103 9.13 26.47 -8.55
CA SER A 103 8.43 27.68 -9.01
C SER A 103 8.77 28.91 -8.18
N ALA A 104 9.00 28.76 -6.88
CA ALA A 104 9.44 29.86 -6.02
C ALA A 104 10.83 30.38 -6.42
N ILE A 105 11.76 29.48 -6.76
CA ILE A 105 13.10 29.87 -7.22
C ILE A 105 13.04 30.57 -8.58
N ILE A 106 12.27 30.03 -9.53
CA ILE A 106 12.16 30.61 -10.87
C ILE A 106 11.48 31.99 -10.83
N SER A 107 10.41 32.13 -10.05
CA SER A 107 9.73 33.42 -9.90
C SER A 107 10.61 34.49 -9.22
N ALA A 108 11.41 34.10 -8.21
CA ALA A 108 12.39 35.01 -7.62
C ALA A 108 13.46 35.46 -8.63
N LEU A 109 13.95 34.54 -9.48
CA LEU A 109 14.94 34.86 -10.51
C LEU A 109 14.40 35.82 -11.57
N ILE A 110 13.18 35.55 -12.06
CA ILE A 110 12.51 36.40 -13.06
C ILE A 110 12.17 37.76 -12.47
N GLY A 111 11.68 37.79 -11.22
CA GLY A 111 11.38 39.04 -10.51
C GLY A 111 12.63 39.91 -10.31
N ALA A 112 13.75 39.31 -9.91
CA ALA A 112 15.02 40.01 -9.79
C ALA A 112 15.50 40.57 -11.14
N PHE A 113 15.45 39.75 -12.21
CA PHE A 113 15.85 40.16 -13.54
C PHE A 113 15.00 41.32 -14.09
N LEU A 114 13.67 41.21 -14.01
CA LEU A 114 12.76 42.29 -14.41
C LEU A 114 12.95 43.55 -13.56
N GLY A 115 13.15 43.40 -12.25
CA GLY A 115 13.45 44.52 -11.35
C GLY A 115 14.71 45.27 -11.77
N THR A 116 15.79 44.55 -12.11
CA THR A 116 17.03 45.18 -12.60
C THR A 116 16.88 45.87 -13.95
N LEU A 117 16.06 45.33 -14.87
CA LEU A 117 15.79 45.99 -16.15
C LEU A 117 15.00 47.29 -15.96
N ILE A 118 13.98 47.28 -15.11
CA ILE A 118 13.19 48.48 -14.81
C ILE A 118 14.06 49.55 -14.14
N TYR A 119 14.91 49.14 -13.20
CA TYR A 119 15.85 50.05 -12.53
C TYR A 119 16.74 50.79 -13.54
N ASN A 120 17.35 50.07 -14.49
CA ASN A 120 18.22 50.65 -15.53
C ASN A 120 17.49 51.51 -16.59
N ILE A 121 16.16 51.42 -16.69
CA ILE A 121 15.37 52.26 -17.61
C ILE A 121 14.96 53.57 -16.94
N ILE A 122 14.71 53.53 -15.63
CA ILE A 122 14.24 54.69 -14.86
C ILE A 122 15.40 55.57 -14.37
N PHE A 123 16.54 54.96 -14.05
CA PHE A 123 17.72 55.61 -13.49
C PHE A 123 18.91 55.51 -14.45
#